data_AF-A0A6B0UZF1-F1
#
_entry.id   AF-A0A6B0UZF1-F1
#
_cell.length_a   1.000
_cell.length_b   1.000
_cell.length_c   1.000
_cell.angle_alpha   90.00
_cell.angle_beta   90.00
_cell.angle_gamma   90.00
#
_symmetry.space_group_name_H-M   'P 1'
#
loop_
_entity.id
_entity.type
_entity.pdbx_description
1 polymer ?
#
loop_
_entity_poly.entity_id
_entity_poly.type
_entity_poly.pdbx_seq_one_letter_code
_entity_poly.pdbx_strand_id
1 'polypeptide(L)'
;MFRPQDRMIVFFLGLLFLSRSDVILPEETKGDYPDANEVMEELPQTYLLQSLGSFTNLTCGYQKFYYKTKRNKTFRMYDFFSFYMDGRSYHQPYYVKNVTNYIIFLGTHPRPSLPATARREILFSNMRSCMVIKNPNIPKVCNLMVTKDKFSKPPQKCFRKFQMHCGSTVFNYTINDCPD
;
A
#
# COMPACT_ATOMS: atom_id res chain seq x y z
N MET A 1 44.00 -2.87 -56.98
CA MET A 1 45.26 -2.12 -57.17
C MET A 1 44.90 -0.63 -57.16
N PHE A 2 45.62 0.18 -56.39
CA PHE A 2 45.60 1.66 -56.29
C PHE A 2 44.42 2.42 -55.61
N ARG A 3 44.70 2.79 -54.34
CA ARG A 3 44.45 4.11 -53.68
C ARG A 3 45.47 5.15 -54.24
N PRO A 4 45.61 6.41 -53.75
CA PRO A 4 44.72 7.38 -53.06
C PRO A 4 44.90 8.85 -53.59
N GLN A 5 44.18 9.84 -53.03
CA GLN A 5 44.64 11.22 -52.68
C GLN A 5 43.40 12.06 -52.29
N ASP A 6 43.16 12.32 -51.02
CA ASP A 6 43.75 13.37 -50.16
C ASP A 6 42.96 14.68 -50.20
N ARG A 7 42.26 14.97 -49.10
CA ARG A 7 42.39 16.23 -48.35
C ARG A 7 41.67 16.14 -47.00
N MET A 8 42.48 16.12 -45.94
CA MET A 8 42.10 16.42 -44.56
C MET A 8 41.44 17.80 -44.47
N ILE A 9 40.36 17.93 -43.69
CA ILE A 9 40.25 19.00 -42.69
C ILE A 9 39.66 18.40 -41.40
N VAL A 10 40.46 18.51 -40.34
CA VAL A 10 40.12 18.25 -38.95
C VAL A 10 39.15 19.35 -38.47
N PHE A 11 38.01 18.97 -37.92
CA PHE A 11 37.21 19.83 -37.03
C PHE A 11 36.83 19.03 -35.77
N PHE A 12 37.83 18.81 -34.93
CA PHE A 12 37.59 18.57 -33.50
C PHE A 12 37.36 19.93 -32.87
N LEU A 13 36.13 20.22 -32.43
CA LEU A 13 35.86 21.06 -31.25
C LEU A 13 34.37 21.13 -30.95
N GLY A 14 34.01 20.60 -29.79
CA GLY A 14 32.97 21.18 -28.95
C GLY A 14 31.55 20.70 -29.16
N LEU A 15 31.22 19.51 -28.66
CA LEU A 15 29.90 19.19 -28.07
C LEU A 15 29.98 17.88 -27.27
N LEU A 16 30.95 17.81 -26.34
CA LEU A 16 30.99 16.83 -25.25
C LEU A 16 30.40 17.43 -23.98
N PHE A 17 29.25 18.09 -24.08
CA PHE A 17 28.49 18.52 -22.91
C PHE A 17 27.02 18.59 -23.30
N LEU A 18 26.26 17.57 -22.94
CA LEU A 18 24.86 17.62 -22.50
C LEU A 18 24.34 16.19 -22.24
N SER A 19 25.12 15.39 -21.49
CA SER A 19 24.60 14.23 -20.76
C SER A 19 24.62 14.53 -19.26
N ARG A 20 23.99 15.64 -18.90
CA ARG A 20 23.35 15.77 -17.59
C ARG A 20 21.86 15.84 -17.86
N SER A 21 21.27 14.68 -18.13
CA SER A 21 19.95 14.47 -17.54
C SER A 21 20.22 14.61 -16.06
N ASP A 22 19.85 15.75 -15.48
CA ASP A 22 19.64 15.79 -14.04
C ASP A 22 18.68 14.62 -13.80
N VAL A 23 19.21 13.53 -13.26
CA VAL A 23 18.38 12.55 -12.59
C VAL A 23 17.81 13.39 -11.46
N ILE A 24 16.64 13.96 -11.70
CA ILE A 24 15.76 14.43 -10.65
C ILE A 24 15.47 13.15 -9.88
N LEU A 25 16.38 12.80 -8.97
CA LEU A 25 16.14 11.80 -7.94
C LEU A 25 14.85 12.31 -7.30
N PRO A 26 13.71 11.62 -7.48
CA PRO A 26 12.50 12.06 -6.82
C PRO A 26 12.84 12.14 -5.34
N GLU A 27 12.64 13.33 -4.80
CA GLU A 27 12.71 13.65 -3.37
C GLU A 27 12.33 12.39 -2.58
N GLU A 28 13.24 11.91 -1.72
CA GLU A 28 13.05 10.67 -0.96
C GLU A 28 11.59 10.53 -0.62
N THR A 29 11.00 9.43 -1.08
CA THR A 29 9.55 9.26 -1.18
C THR A 29 8.92 9.04 0.19
N LYS A 30 9.24 9.86 1.19
CA LYS A 30 8.88 9.78 2.61
C LYS A 30 7.49 9.19 2.77
N GLY A 31 7.47 7.98 3.31
CA GLY A 31 6.28 7.18 3.56
C GLY A 31 5.99 6.08 2.54
N ASP A 32 6.69 5.99 1.40
CA ASP A 32 6.59 4.85 0.49
C ASP A 32 7.32 3.65 1.09
N TYR A 33 6.73 2.46 0.90
CA TYR A 33 7.27 1.19 1.41
C TYR A 33 7.76 1.29 2.88
N PRO A 34 6.93 1.83 3.79
CA PRO A 34 7.33 2.09 5.17
C PRO A 34 7.57 0.78 5.93
N ASP A 35 8.22 0.86 7.10
CA ASP A 35 8.24 -0.27 8.03
C ASP A 35 6.80 -0.61 8.46
N ALA A 36 6.35 -1.83 8.14
CA ALA A 36 4.98 -2.22 8.42
C ALA A 36 4.69 -2.44 9.91
N ASN A 37 5.70 -2.68 10.76
CA ASN A 37 5.47 -2.72 12.21
C ASN A 37 5.06 -1.34 12.72
N GLU A 38 5.78 -0.29 12.31
CA GLU A 38 5.44 1.09 12.69
C GLU A 38 4.04 1.47 12.21
N VAL A 39 3.71 1.19 10.94
CA VAL A 39 2.36 1.49 10.43
C VAL A 39 1.27 0.76 11.21
N MET A 40 1.51 -0.51 11.55
CA MET A 40 0.52 -1.31 12.30
C MET A 40 0.27 -0.76 13.71
N GLU A 41 1.29 -0.16 14.33
CA GLU A 41 1.21 0.44 15.66
C GLU A 41 0.55 1.82 15.61
N GLU A 42 0.94 2.65 14.64
CA GLU A 42 0.45 4.03 14.50
C GLU A 42 -0.95 4.12 13.87
N LEU A 43 -1.31 3.17 13.01
CA LEU A 43 -2.61 3.10 12.32
C LEU A 43 -3.34 1.78 12.63
N PRO A 44 -3.68 1.49 13.90
CA PRO A 44 -4.26 0.22 14.30
C PRO A 44 -5.67 0.01 13.73
N GLN A 45 -6.37 1.07 13.32
CA GLN A 45 -7.68 0.98 12.70
C GLN A 45 -7.84 2.03 11.60
N THR A 46 -8.23 1.59 10.41
CA THR A 46 -8.45 2.46 9.25
C THR A 46 -9.58 1.94 8.38
N TYR A 47 -10.23 2.86 7.67
CA TYR A 47 -11.44 2.65 6.90
C TYR A 47 -11.15 2.77 5.42
N LEU A 48 -11.79 1.91 4.63
CA LEU A 48 -11.66 1.87 3.19
C LEU A 48 -12.32 3.11 2.58
N LEU A 49 -11.51 3.97 1.98
CA LEU A 49 -11.99 5.14 1.28
C LEU A 49 -12.07 4.88 -0.23
N GLN A 50 -11.02 4.27 -0.81
CA GLN A 50 -10.98 3.93 -2.23
C GLN A 50 -10.36 2.55 -2.45
N SER A 51 -10.77 1.87 -3.52
CA SER A 51 -10.19 0.61 -3.98
C SER A 51 -10.14 0.57 -5.50
N LEU A 52 -9.13 -0.10 -6.07
CA LEU A 52 -9.12 -0.46 -7.49
C LEU A 52 -10.19 -1.51 -7.85
N GLY A 53 -10.58 -2.35 -6.89
CA GLY A 53 -11.55 -3.42 -7.03
C GLY A 53 -12.90 -3.01 -6.46
N SER A 54 -13.98 -3.36 -7.17
CA SER A 54 -15.34 -3.07 -6.72
C SER A 54 -15.76 -4.01 -5.58
N PHE A 55 -16.39 -3.42 -4.56
CA PHE A 55 -17.04 -4.11 -3.46
C PHE A 55 -18.49 -3.65 -3.46
N THR A 56 -19.31 -4.27 -4.31
CA THR A 56 -20.71 -3.87 -4.53
C THR A 56 -21.49 -3.91 -3.22
N ASN A 57 -22.32 -2.88 -2.99
CA ASN A 57 -23.18 -2.72 -1.81
C ASN A 57 -22.44 -2.69 -0.47
N LEU A 58 -21.13 -2.38 -0.45
CA LEU A 58 -20.37 -2.20 0.77
C LEU A 58 -20.72 -0.84 1.40
N THR A 59 -21.30 -0.87 2.61
CA THR A 59 -21.62 0.34 3.39
C THR A 59 -20.41 0.80 4.19
N CYS A 60 -19.67 -0.16 4.75
CA CYS A 60 -18.49 0.08 5.56
C CYS A 60 -17.45 -1.03 5.35
N GLY A 61 -16.23 -0.64 5.00
CA GLY A 61 -15.05 -1.51 5.03
C GLY A 61 -14.00 -0.92 5.95
N TYR A 62 -13.43 -1.71 6.84
CA TYR A 62 -12.30 -1.26 7.67
C TYR A 62 -11.38 -2.41 8.02
N GLN A 63 -10.14 -2.09 8.36
CA GLN A 63 -9.19 -3.06 8.90
C GLN A 63 -8.78 -2.70 10.31
N LYS A 64 -8.40 -3.73 11.07
CA LYS A 64 -7.75 -3.58 12.37
C LYS A 64 -6.45 -4.37 12.46
N PHE A 65 -5.45 -3.76 13.06
CA PHE A 65 -4.29 -4.42 13.65
C PHE A 65 -4.46 -4.41 15.17
N TYR A 66 -4.34 -5.56 15.81
CA TYR A 66 -4.59 -5.68 17.25
C TYR A 66 -3.86 -6.87 17.86
N TYR A 67 -3.83 -6.91 19.19
CA TYR A 67 -3.30 -8.04 19.95
C TYR A 67 -4.44 -8.92 20.46
N LYS A 68 -4.26 -10.24 20.41
CA LYS A 68 -5.19 -11.23 20.96
C LYS A 68 -4.44 -12.18 21.89
N THR A 69 -4.90 -12.31 23.13
CA THR A 69 -4.32 -13.26 24.09
C THR A 69 -5.13 -14.56 24.09
N LYS A 70 -4.43 -15.70 24.00
CA LYS A 70 -5.03 -17.04 24.12
C LYS A 70 -4.06 -17.97 24.84
N ARG A 71 -4.51 -18.59 25.94
CA ARG A 71 -3.71 -19.53 26.76
C ARG A 71 -2.32 -18.95 27.12
N ASN A 72 -2.31 -17.74 27.68
CA ASN A 72 -1.11 -17.00 28.11
C ASN A 72 -0.12 -16.64 26.99
N LYS A 73 -0.51 -16.74 25.72
CA LYS A 73 0.27 -16.24 24.59
C LYS A 73 -0.45 -15.08 23.93
N THR A 74 0.29 -14.04 23.59
CA THR A 74 -0.23 -12.87 22.87
C THR A 74 0.15 -12.98 21.41
N PHE A 75 -0.83 -12.74 20.54
CA PHE A 75 -0.68 -12.84 19.09
C PHE A 75 -1.00 -11.50 18.45
N ARG A 76 -0.19 -11.08 17.48
CA ARG A 76 -0.50 -9.97 16.58
C ARG A 76 -1.50 -10.44 15.54
N MET A 77 -2.53 -9.65 15.32
CA MET A 77 -3.66 -9.96 14.45
C MET A 77 -3.85 -8.87 13.41
N TYR A 78 -4.31 -9.27 12.23
CA TYR A 78 -4.87 -8.40 11.22
C TYR A 78 -6.26 -8.93 10.88
N ASP A 79 -7.26 -8.06 10.82
CA ASP A 79 -8.61 -8.41 10.37
C ASP A 79 -9.13 -7.33 9.43
N PHE A 80 -9.88 -7.73 8.42
CA PHE A 80 -10.58 -6.84 7.50
C PHE A 80 -12.08 -7.14 7.60
N PHE A 81 -12.85 -6.13 7.98
CA PHE A 81 -14.28 -6.19 8.17
C PHE A 81 -14.99 -5.52 7.00
N SER A 82 -16.04 -6.18 6.51
CA SER A 82 -16.93 -5.70 5.47
C SER A 82 -18.38 -5.76 5.96
N PHE A 83 -19.08 -4.65 5.89
CA PHE A 83 -20.51 -4.53 6.18
C PHE A 83 -21.25 -4.08 4.92
N TYR A 84 -22.28 -4.83 4.56
CA TYR A 84 -23.04 -4.63 3.33
C TYR A 84 -24.43 -4.06 3.63
N MET A 85 -25.01 -3.38 2.65
CA MET A 85 -26.33 -2.73 2.75
C MET A 85 -27.47 -3.72 3.05
N ASP A 86 -27.30 -5.00 2.71
CA ASP A 86 -28.26 -6.07 2.98
C ASP A 86 -28.15 -6.64 4.41
N GLY A 87 -27.37 -6.00 5.28
CA GLY A 87 -27.15 -6.40 6.66
C GLY A 87 -26.13 -7.54 6.82
N ARG A 88 -25.59 -8.10 5.73
CA ARG A 88 -24.52 -9.10 5.84
C ARG A 88 -23.24 -8.44 6.33
N SER A 89 -22.52 -9.17 7.17
CA SER A 89 -21.17 -8.81 7.57
C SER A 89 -20.22 -9.96 7.30
N TYR A 90 -18.97 -9.62 7.01
CA TYR A 90 -17.91 -10.56 6.77
C TYR A 90 -16.62 -10.03 7.38
N HIS A 91 -15.81 -10.90 7.95
CA HIS A 91 -14.49 -10.53 8.45
C HIS A 91 -13.46 -11.63 8.19
N GLN A 92 -12.19 -11.25 8.08
CA GLN A 92 -11.08 -12.11 7.71
C GLN A 92 -9.94 -12.01 8.72
N PRO A 93 -10.06 -12.68 9.89
CA PRO A 93 -9.03 -12.62 10.90
C PRO A 93 -7.82 -13.48 10.50
N TYR A 94 -6.64 -12.87 10.56
CA TYR A 94 -5.34 -13.50 10.34
C TYR A 94 -4.41 -13.26 11.52
N TYR A 95 -3.60 -14.27 11.83
CA TYR A 95 -2.40 -14.12 12.65
C TYR A 95 -1.29 -13.52 11.80
N VAL A 96 -0.62 -12.50 12.33
CA VAL A 96 0.61 -11.97 11.74
C VAL A 96 1.73 -12.95 12.04
N LYS A 97 2.27 -13.56 10.99
CA LYS A 97 3.31 -14.59 11.05
C LYS A 97 4.70 -14.00 11.08
N ASN A 98 4.91 -13.00 10.23
CA ASN A 98 6.16 -12.28 10.09
C ASN A 98 5.88 -10.92 9.46
N VAL A 99 6.80 -9.98 9.66
CA VAL A 99 6.82 -8.70 8.97
C VAL A 99 8.22 -8.53 8.38
N THR A 100 8.30 -8.12 7.12
CA THR A 100 9.58 -7.86 6.45
C THR A 100 9.44 -6.59 5.64
N ASN A 101 10.10 -5.53 6.09
CA ASN A 101 9.95 -4.17 5.58
C ASN A 101 8.46 -3.79 5.53
N TYR A 102 7.94 -3.48 4.35
CA TYR A 102 6.56 -3.08 4.10
C TYR A 102 5.56 -4.24 3.91
N ILE A 103 6.03 -5.49 4.06
CA ILE A 103 5.25 -6.69 3.78
C ILE A 103 4.83 -7.35 5.09
N ILE A 104 3.53 -7.61 5.23
CA ILE A 104 2.94 -8.36 6.33
C ILE A 104 2.61 -9.76 5.83
N PHE A 105 3.20 -10.79 6.45
CA PHE A 105 2.88 -12.18 6.19
C PHE A 105 1.83 -12.68 7.17
N LEU A 106 0.76 -13.27 6.64
CA LEU A 106 -0.47 -13.58 7.36
C LEU A 106 -0.80 -15.08 7.27
N GLY A 107 -1.44 -15.62 8.30
CA GLY A 107 -1.95 -17.00 8.29
C GLY A 107 -3.19 -17.18 9.16
N THR A 108 -4.01 -18.20 8.86
CA THR A 108 -5.27 -18.46 9.57
C THR A 108 -5.08 -19.24 10.88
N HIS A 109 -3.85 -19.71 11.16
CA HIS A 109 -3.55 -20.52 12.33
C HIS A 109 -2.43 -19.91 13.18
N PRO A 110 -2.50 -19.97 14.53
CA PRO A 110 -1.50 -19.32 15.39
C PRO A 110 -0.15 -20.03 15.44
N ARG A 111 -0.07 -21.32 15.04
CA ARG A 111 1.15 -22.13 15.19
C ARG A 111 2.32 -21.55 14.37
N PRO A 112 3.47 -21.19 14.98
CA PRO A 112 4.59 -20.58 14.25
C PRO A 112 5.18 -21.47 13.15
N SER A 113 5.16 -22.79 13.32
CA SER A 113 5.66 -23.75 12.33
C SER A 113 4.84 -23.83 11.04
N LEU A 114 3.60 -23.33 11.03
CA LEU A 114 2.78 -23.30 9.83
C LEU A 114 3.08 -22.04 9.02
N PRO A 115 3.31 -22.17 7.70
CA PRO A 115 3.70 -21.06 6.85
C PRO A 115 2.58 -20.01 6.74
N ALA A 116 2.96 -18.82 6.30
CA ALA A 116 2.00 -17.80 5.89
C ALA A 116 1.23 -18.25 4.65
N THR A 117 -0.07 -17.96 4.62
CA THR A 117 -0.98 -18.31 3.52
C THR A 117 -1.51 -17.08 2.78
N ALA A 118 -1.27 -15.89 3.32
CA ALA A 118 -1.62 -14.62 2.71
C ALA A 118 -0.54 -13.59 3.01
N ARG A 119 -0.56 -12.48 2.28
CA ARG A 119 0.27 -11.31 2.57
C ARG A 119 -0.45 -10.00 2.25
N ARG A 120 0.03 -8.91 2.84
CA ARG A 120 -0.36 -7.54 2.52
C ARG A 120 0.90 -6.70 2.34
N GLU A 121 0.85 -5.76 1.41
CA GLU A 121 1.95 -4.83 1.14
C GLU A 121 1.46 -3.42 1.45
N ILE A 122 2.13 -2.73 2.36
CA ILE A 122 1.86 -1.32 2.64
C ILE A 122 2.72 -0.50 1.68
N LEU A 123 2.11 0.03 0.63
CA LEU A 123 2.83 0.74 -0.43
C LEU A 123 3.15 2.18 -0.04
N PHE A 124 2.32 2.77 0.82
CA PHE A 124 2.52 4.10 1.37
C PHE A 124 1.85 4.23 2.74
N SER A 125 2.43 5.01 3.65
CA SER A 125 1.74 5.56 4.82
C SER A 125 2.33 6.90 5.22
N ASN A 126 1.49 7.77 5.79
CA ASN A 126 1.96 8.96 6.49
C ASN A 126 2.07 8.78 8.01
N MET A 127 1.93 7.54 8.50
CA MET A 127 1.99 7.14 9.91
C MET A 127 0.98 7.84 10.83
N ARG A 128 -0.02 8.55 10.30
CA ARG A 128 -0.92 9.35 11.15
C ARG A 128 -2.38 9.27 10.77
N SER A 129 -2.66 9.17 9.48
CA SER A 129 -4.05 9.22 9.03
C SER A 129 -4.39 8.37 7.82
N CYS A 130 -3.40 7.84 7.10
CA CYS A 130 -3.69 7.05 5.92
C CYS A 130 -2.58 6.04 5.60
N MET A 131 -2.98 5.02 4.85
CA MET A 131 -2.06 4.13 4.16
C MET A 131 -2.66 3.63 2.84
N VAL A 132 -1.78 3.24 1.93
CA VAL A 132 -2.12 2.50 0.73
C VAL A 132 -1.69 1.06 0.96
N ILE A 133 -2.63 0.13 0.92
CA ILE A 133 -2.38 -1.29 1.19
C ILE A 133 -2.87 -2.14 0.02
N LYS A 134 -2.08 -3.14 -0.36
CA LYS A 134 -2.37 -4.03 -1.48
C LYS A 134 -2.41 -5.49 -1.06
N ASN A 135 -3.32 -6.24 -1.66
CA ASN A 135 -3.27 -7.69 -1.66
C ASN A 135 -2.60 -8.16 -2.97
N PRO A 136 -1.33 -8.58 -2.95
CA PRO A 136 -0.64 -8.98 -4.18
C PRO A 136 -1.22 -10.25 -4.82
N ASN A 137 -1.95 -11.07 -4.07
CA ASN A 137 -2.60 -12.27 -4.61
C ASN A 137 -3.91 -11.94 -5.34
N ILE A 138 -4.49 -10.76 -5.10
CA ILE A 138 -5.68 -10.26 -5.79
C ILE A 138 -5.37 -8.84 -6.24
N PRO A 139 -4.69 -8.63 -7.39
CA PRO A 139 -4.13 -7.33 -7.77
C PRO A 139 -5.14 -6.18 -7.82
N LYS A 140 -6.42 -6.48 -8.04
CA LYS A 140 -7.52 -5.50 -7.99
C LYS A 140 -7.77 -4.97 -6.57
N VAL A 141 -7.34 -5.64 -5.52
CA VAL A 141 -7.48 -5.18 -4.14
C VAL A 141 -6.24 -4.35 -3.79
N CYS A 142 -6.31 -3.07 -4.15
CA CYS A 142 -5.35 -2.03 -3.81
C CYS A 142 -6.17 -0.89 -3.23
N ASN A 143 -5.98 -0.60 -1.95
CA ASN A 143 -6.91 0.17 -1.14
C ASN A 143 -6.23 1.40 -0.56
N LEU A 144 -6.91 2.54 -0.61
CA LEU A 144 -6.63 3.70 0.21
C LEU A 144 -7.42 3.57 1.51
N MET A 145 -6.71 3.39 2.61
CA MET A 145 -7.26 3.29 3.95
C MET A 145 -6.97 4.57 4.74
N VAL A 146 -7.95 5.08 5.48
CA VAL A 146 -7.85 6.36 6.23
C VAL A 146 -8.42 6.24 7.63
N THR A 147 -7.97 7.07 8.58
CA THR A 147 -8.58 7.13 9.92
C THR A 147 -9.97 7.75 9.85
N LYS A 148 -10.85 7.43 10.83
CA LYS A 148 -12.25 7.89 10.88
C LYS A 148 -12.36 9.42 10.75
N ASP A 149 -11.51 10.15 11.50
CA ASP A 149 -11.48 11.62 11.56
C ASP A 149 -11.01 12.28 10.25
N LYS A 150 -10.34 11.53 9.37
CA LYS A 150 -9.86 12.00 8.06
C LYS A 150 -10.65 11.46 6.89
N PHE A 151 -11.74 10.72 7.12
CA PHE A 151 -12.53 10.14 6.03
C PHE A 151 -13.17 11.19 5.13
N SER A 152 -13.75 12.26 5.69
CA SER A 152 -14.41 13.33 4.94
C SER A 152 -13.44 14.31 4.27
N LYS A 153 -12.24 14.46 4.83
CA LYS A 153 -11.18 15.35 4.32
C LYS A 153 -9.80 14.68 4.44
N PRO A 154 -9.55 13.64 3.64
CA PRO A 154 -8.29 12.90 3.67
C PRO A 154 -7.15 13.77 3.09
N PRO A 155 -5.89 13.59 3.56
CA PRO A 155 -4.78 14.40 3.06
C PRO A 155 -4.53 14.15 1.57
N GLN A 156 -4.32 15.23 0.80
CA GLN A 156 -4.08 15.16 -0.65
C GLN A 156 -2.89 14.25 -1.03
N LYS A 157 -1.86 14.20 -0.15
CA LYS A 157 -0.71 13.31 -0.34
C LYS A 157 -1.13 11.84 -0.42
N CYS A 158 -2.13 11.42 0.36
CA CYS A 158 -2.62 10.03 0.37
C CYS A 158 -3.25 9.64 -0.98
N PHE A 159 -4.06 10.53 -1.57
CA PHE A 159 -4.62 10.30 -2.90
C PHE A 159 -3.55 10.23 -3.98
N ARG A 160 -2.59 11.17 -3.97
CA ARG A 160 -1.49 11.17 -4.94
C ARG A 160 -0.72 9.86 -4.88
N LYS A 161 -0.40 9.39 -3.68
CA LYS A 161 0.32 8.12 -3.47
C LYS A 161 -0.51 6.91 -3.84
N PHE A 162 -1.81 6.92 -3.54
CA PHE A 162 -2.73 5.89 -4.00
C PHE A 162 -2.75 5.79 -5.53
N GLN A 163 -2.90 6.92 -6.24
CA GLN A 163 -2.90 6.94 -7.70
C GLN A 163 -1.56 6.46 -8.28
N MET A 164 -0.44 6.87 -7.69
CA MET A 164 0.89 6.42 -8.12
C MET A 164 1.09 4.91 -7.96
N HIS A 165 0.61 4.32 -6.86
CA HIS A 165 0.83 2.90 -6.54
C HIS A 165 -0.23 1.95 -7.09
N CYS A 166 -1.48 2.41 -7.22
CA CYS A 166 -2.65 1.58 -7.58
C CYS A 166 -3.29 1.95 -8.92
N GLY A 167 -3.01 3.13 -9.50
CA GLY A 167 -3.62 3.61 -10.74
C GLY A 167 -4.85 4.52 -10.52
N SER A 168 -5.56 4.87 -11.61
CA SER A 168 -6.57 5.94 -11.63
C SER A 168 -8.04 5.49 -11.69
N THR A 169 -8.34 4.25 -12.08
CA THR A 169 -9.72 3.74 -12.09
C THR A 169 -10.08 3.22 -10.70
N VAL A 170 -10.95 3.92 -9.98
CA VAL A 170 -11.15 3.68 -8.54
C VAL A 170 -12.63 3.65 -8.19
N PHE A 171 -12.98 2.83 -7.22
CA PHE A 171 -14.29 2.82 -6.55
C PHE A 171 -14.17 3.56 -5.22
N ASN A 172 -15.13 4.44 -4.94
CA ASN A 172 -15.21 5.18 -3.68
C ASN A 172 -16.20 4.50 -2.73
N TYR A 173 -15.94 4.61 -1.43
CA TYR A 173 -16.76 4.00 -0.39
C TYR A 173 -17.19 5.01 0.66
N THR A 174 -18.26 4.67 1.37
CA THR A 174 -18.74 5.39 2.54
C THR A 174 -18.17 4.80 3.82
N ILE A 175 -18.33 5.53 4.93
CA ILE A 175 -18.04 5.07 6.30
C ILE A 175 -19.33 4.97 7.14
N ASN A 176 -20.48 4.92 6.46
CA ASN A 176 -21.78 4.87 7.13
C ASN A 176 -21.92 3.53 7.85
N ASP A 177 -22.58 3.54 9.00
CA ASP A 177 -22.93 2.32 9.76
C ASP A 177 -21.73 1.43 10.11
N CYS A 178 -20.52 2.00 10.14
CA CYS A 178 -19.37 1.32 10.70
C CYS A 178 -19.56 1.17 12.22
N PRO A 179 -19.43 -0.04 12.79
CA PRO A 179 -19.44 -0.21 14.23
C PRO A 179 -18.33 0.63 14.88
N ASP A 180 -18.63 1.16 16.07
CA ASP A 180 -17.71 1.96 16.88
C ASP A 180 -16.53 1.14 17.42
#